data_AF-A0A951I842-F1
#
_entry.id   AF-A0A951I842-F1
#
_cell.length_a   1.000
_cell.length_b   1.000
_cell.length_c   1.000
_cell.angle_alpha   90.00
_cell.angle_beta   90.00
_cell.angle_gamma   90.00
#
_symmetry.space_group_name_H-M   'P 1'
#
loop_
_entity.id
_entity.type
_entity.pdbx_description
1 polymer ?
#
loop_
_entity_poly.entity_id
_entity_poly.type
_entity_poly.pdbx_seq_one_letter_code
_entity_poly.pdbx_strand_id
1 'polypeptide(L)'
;MQPAAAQAFILDKLTHGLSASLYYHNVTHTERVMQHAALLAEAEGITGTDRDILLTAAAFHDAGFLEKHAGHEEVSCRLARECLPGFGFGENEISRICDLIMATKLPQTVSDRLSAILCDADLYYLGTDDYGKMADLLYREFLLADIVKNKMQWQRQQIDFLKAHQYFTKTAQQQLAAKQEKNLIVLQARTESPHTIRHHESTFSDIVLIIFGVVITSFALKGFLVPNHFFDGGITGISLLVHELYHFNLAYVIVLANIPFILISLFSINRGFAVKTFFCVVLLGIALLYEGFPVITDDKLLISIFGGFFLGLGIGLTMRAGCAVDGIEVLALYTLRRSSFTISEIILGLNIIIFSLAAFEFGIQTALYSMLTYFTASKTIDYVIEGLEAYTGVTIISGKSEEMKHRLVNELGRGITVYKGERGYLPGKFEVHDDCDIIFTIITRLEMRKLKNMVTEVDPNAFVFASTIKETSGGIIKRRHLH
;
A
#
# COMPACT_ATOMS: atom_id res chain seq x y z
N MET A 1 -43.16 -26.95 8.07
CA MET A 1 -42.55 -25.61 8.11
C MET A 1 -42.97 -24.75 6.92
N GLN A 2 -43.05 -23.44 7.13
CA GLN A 2 -43.33 -22.41 6.12
C GLN A 2 -42.10 -21.47 5.97
N PRO A 3 -41.01 -21.92 5.33
CA PRO A 3 -39.73 -21.21 5.34
C PRO A 3 -39.80 -19.84 4.67
N ALA A 4 -40.47 -19.71 3.53
CA ALA A 4 -40.62 -18.44 2.83
C ALA A 4 -41.36 -17.39 3.67
N ALA A 5 -42.38 -17.78 4.44
CA ALA A 5 -43.12 -16.89 5.31
C ALA A 5 -42.25 -16.42 6.50
N ALA A 6 -41.46 -17.32 7.10
CA ALA A 6 -40.53 -16.99 8.17
C ALA A 6 -39.42 -16.02 7.71
N GLN A 7 -38.88 -16.26 6.52
CA GLN A 7 -37.86 -15.41 5.89
C GLN A 7 -38.42 -14.00 5.61
N ALA A 8 -39.61 -13.90 5.01
CA ALA A 8 -40.26 -12.62 4.76
C ALA A 8 -40.55 -11.85 6.06
N PHE A 9 -40.98 -12.55 7.11
CA PHE A 9 -41.23 -11.96 8.42
C PHE A 9 -39.98 -11.33 9.04
N ILE A 10 -38.84 -12.04 9.04
CA ILE A 10 -37.63 -11.48 9.64
C ILE A 10 -37.05 -10.34 8.80
N LEU A 11 -37.11 -10.42 7.48
CA LEU A 11 -36.68 -9.33 6.59
C LEU A 11 -37.50 -8.05 6.81
N ASP A 12 -38.82 -8.17 6.98
CA ASP A 12 -39.69 -7.04 7.33
C ASP A 12 -39.30 -6.42 8.69
N LYS A 13 -39.04 -7.27 9.69
CA LYS A 13 -38.59 -6.82 11.01
C LYS A 13 -37.24 -6.10 10.95
N LEU A 14 -36.29 -6.58 10.14
CA LEU A 14 -34.99 -5.95 9.94
C LEU A 14 -35.11 -4.61 9.21
N THR A 15 -36.00 -4.53 8.22
CA THR A 15 -36.25 -3.30 7.44
C THR A 15 -36.71 -2.15 8.34
N HIS A 16 -37.54 -2.44 9.34
CA HIS A 16 -38.14 -1.42 10.21
C HIS A 16 -37.47 -1.27 11.58
N GLY A 17 -36.68 -2.26 12.01
CA GLY A 17 -36.14 -2.33 13.37
C GLY A 17 -34.65 -2.05 13.52
N LEU A 18 -33.86 -2.12 12.44
CA LEU A 18 -32.41 -1.90 12.54
C LEU A 18 -32.05 -0.42 12.69
N SER A 19 -31.02 -0.15 13.49
CA SER A 19 -30.48 1.19 13.66
C SER A 19 -29.91 1.74 12.34
N ALA A 20 -30.16 3.02 12.06
CA ALA A 20 -29.56 3.72 10.92
C ALA A 20 -28.02 3.80 10.96
N SER A 21 -27.40 3.46 12.11
CA SER A 21 -25.94 3.37 12.24
C SER A 21 -25.35 2.08 11.64
N LEU A 22 -26.16 1.07 11.31
CA LEU A 22 -25.73 -0.19 10.73
C LEU A 22 -25.61 -0.06 9.19
N TYR A 23 -24.47 0.45 8.75
CA TYR A 23 -24.20 0.67 7.32
C TYR A 23 -23.95 -0.63 6.55
N TYR A 24 -23.42 -1.66 7.22
CA TYR A 24 -23.14 -2.96 6.63
C TYR A 24 -24.18 -4.00 7.06
N HIS A 25 -24.37 -4.22 8.36
CA HIS A 25 -25.31 -5.23 8.88
C HIS A 25 -26.77 -4.72 8.83
N ASN A 26 -27.27 -4.48 7.62
CA ASN A 26 -28.65 -4.06 7.31
C ASN A 26 -29.40 -5.13 6.52
N VAL A 27 -30.70 -4.90 6.28
CA VAL A 27 -31.55 -5.85 5.54
C VAL A 27 -30.97 -6.23 4.17
N THR A 28 -30.32 -5.30 3.47
CA THR A 28 -29.68 -5.58 2.18
C THR A 28 -28.50 -6.54 2.31
N HIS A 29 -27.76 -6.52 3.42
CA HIS A 29 -26.76 -7.55 3.71
C HIS A 29 -27.40 -8.92 3.89
N THR A 30 -28.43 -9.01 4.73
CA THR A 30 -29.17 -10.27 4.94
C THR A 30 -29.72 -10.84 3.63
N GLU A 31 -30.32 -10.01 2.78
CA GLU A 31 -30.80 -10.41 1.45
C GLU A 31 -29.68 -10.94 0.56
N ARG A 32 -28.49 -10.31 0.56
CA ARG A 32 -27.32 -10.80 -0.19
C ARG A 32 -26.84 -12.13 0.34
N VAL A 33 -26.73 -12.30 1.65
CA VAL A 33 -26.31 -13.57 2.27
C VAL A 33 -27.28 -14.69 1.91
N MET A 34 -28.60 -14.43 1.95
CA MET A 34 -29.60 -15.39 1.49
C MET A 34 -29.44 -15.75 0.01
N GLN A 35 -29.20 -14.77 -0.86
CA GLN A 35 -28.97 -15.00 -2.29
C GLN A 35 -27.71 -15.84 -2.54
N HIS A 36 -26.60 -15.51 -1.86
CA HIS A 36 -25.34 -16.26 -1.98
C HIS A 36 -25.45 -17.66 -1.40
N ALA A 37 -26.13 -17.84 -0.26
CA ALA A 37 -26.39 -19.14 0.31
C ALA A 37 -27.24 -20.00 -0.63
N ALA A 38 -28.24 -19.43 -1.31
CA ALA A 38 -29.05 -20.14 -2.30
C ALA A 38 -28.21 -20.60 -3.51
N LEU A 39 -27.34 -19.74 -4.02
CA LEU A 39 -26.46 -20.03 -5.16
C LEU A 39 -25.44 -21.13 -4.81
N LEU A 40 -24.79 -21.02 -3.66
CA LEU A 40 -23.84 -22.01 -3.17
C LEU A 40 -24.53 -23.35 -2.86
N ALA A 41 -25.72 -23.31 -2.26
CA ALA A 41 -26.53 -24.51 -2.02
C ALA A 41 -26.86 -25.25 -3.31
N GLU A 42 -27.27 -24.53 -4.37
CA GLU A 42 -27.56 -25.12 -5.67
C GLU A 42 -26.31 -25.76 -6.30
N ALA A 43 -25.19 -25.03 -6.31
CA ALA A 43 -23.92 -25.53 -6.85
C ALA A 43 -23.37 -26.74 -6.08
N GLU A 44 -23.59 -26.78 -4.77
CA GLU A 44 -23.21 -27.90 -3.89
C GLU A 44 -24.29 -29.00 -3.87
N GLY A 45 -25.41 -28.86 -4.58
CA GLY A 45 -26.46 -29.88 -4.67
C GLY A 45 -27.28 -30.07 -3.39
N ILE A 46 -27.39 -29.04 -2.55
CA ILE A 46 -28.26 -29.03 -1.36
C ILE A 46 -29.69 -28.67 -1.78
N THR A 47 -30.64 -29.56 -1.47
CA THR A 47 -32.05 -29.43 -1.89
C THR A 47 -33.02 -29.78 -0.76
N GLY A 48 -34.31 -29.53 -0.96
CA GLY A 48 -35.37 -29.89 -0.02
C GLY A 48 -35.22 -29.21 1.35
N THR A 49 -35.52 -29.96 2.41
CA THR A 49 -35.54 -29.49 3.80
C THR A 49 -34.22 -28.84 4.24
N ASP A 50 -33.08 -29.39 3.81
CA ASP A 50 -31.75 -28.83 4.16
C ASP A 50 -31.54 -27.45 3.57
N ARG A 51 -32.02 -27.22 2.35
CA ARG A 51 -31.99 -25.90 1.70
C ARG A 51 -32.90 -24.92 2.44
N ASP A 52 -34.08 -25.34 2.85
CA ASP A 52 -35.02 -24.51 3.59
C ASP A 52 -34.47 -24.10 4.97
N ILE A 53 -33.82 -25.04 5.67
CA ILE A 53 -33.11 -24.79 6.94
C ILE A 53 -31.98 -23.79 6.73
N LEU A 54 -31.12 -24.00 5.72
CA LEU A 54 -30.00 -23.12 5.41
C LEU A 54 -30.46 -21.68 5.09
N LEU A 55 -31.46 -21.52 4.22
CA LEU A 55 -31.94 -20.19 3.83
C LEU A 55 -32.68 -19.48 4.97
N THR A 56 -33.33 -20.25 5.85
CA THR A 56 -33.93 -19.68 7.06
C THR A 56 -32.85 -19.24 8.05
N ALA A 57 -31.77 -20.01 8.22
CA ALA A 57 -30.62 -19.59 9.02
C ALA A 57 -29.95 -18.33 8.43
N ALA A 58 -29.77 -18.27 7.12
CA ALA A 58 -29.27 -17.07 6.42
C ALA A 58 -30.15 -15.84 6.64
N ALA A 59 -31.47 -15.99 6.69
CA ALA A 59 -32.37 -14.87 6.97
C ALA A 59 -32.29 -14.36 8.42
N PHE A 60 -31.94 -15.23 9.36
CA PHE A 60 -31.90 -14.93 10.79
C PHE A 60 -30.51 -14.62 11.35
N HIS A 61 -29.41 -14.91 10.64
CA HIS A 61 -28.04 -14.88 11.21
C HIS A 61 -27.70 -13.56 11.91
N ASP A 62 -28.08 -12.43 11.30
CA ASP A 62 -27.84 -11.07 11.82
C ASP A 62 -29.05 -10.46 12.55
N ALA A 63 -30.10 -11.24 12.82
CA ALA A 63 -31.30 -10.72 13.47
C ALA A 63 -31.03 -10.09 14.85
N GLY A 64 -29.98 -10.54 15.55
CA GLY A 64 -29.58 -10.01 16.84
C GLY A 64 -29.11 -8.55 16.85
N PHE A 65 -28.73 -8.01 15.69
CA PHE A 65 -28.40 -6.58 15.56
C PHE A 65 -29.59 -5.65 15.84
N LEU A 66 -30.82 -6.19 15.86
CA LEU A 66 -32.02 -5.48 16.36
C LEU A 66 -31.90 -5.08 17.85
N GLU A 67 -31.04 -5.76 18.61
CA GLU A 67 -30.89 -5.52 20.05
C GLU A 67 -29.48 -5.11 20.45
N LYS A 68 -28.45 -5.79 19.94
CA LYS A 68 -27.06 -5.51 20.31
C LYS A 68 -26.06 -5.98 19.27
N HIS A 69 -24.87 -5.38 19.29
CA HIS A 69 -23.78 -5.71 18.38
C HIS A 69 -22.93 -6.90 18.87
N ALA A 70 -22.59 -6.94 20.15
CA ALA A 70 -21.72 -7.98 20.72
C ALA A 70 -22.54 -9.22 21.16
N GLY A 71 -22.21 -10.37 20.58
CA GLY A 71 -22.98 -11.61 20.77
C GLY A 71 -24.38 -11.51 20.19
N HIS A 72 -24.45 -11.01 18.95
CA HIS A 72 -25.70 -10.88 18.20
C HIS A 72 -26.16 -12.25 17.72
N GLU A 73 -25.26 -13.19 17.47
CA GLU A 73 -25.55 -14.56 17.03
C GLU A 73 -26.37 -15.31 18.09
N GLU A 74 -26.06 -15.16 19.38
CA GLU A 74 -26.87 -15.75 20.45
C GLU A 74 -28.28 -15.14 20.51
N VAL A 75 -28.41 -13.84 20.20
CA VAL A 75 -29.70 -13.16 20.13
C VAL A 75 -30.48 -13.59 18.90
N SER A 76 -29.83 -13.73 17.75
CA SER A 76 -30.40 -14.29 16.53
C SER A 76 -30.98 -15.68 16.77
N CYS A 77 -30.25 -16.54 17.48
CA CYS A 77 -30.74 -17.86 17.91
C CYS A 77 -31.95 -17.77 18.84
N ARG A 78 -31.96 -16.81 19.77
CA ARG A 78 -33.13 -16.59 20.65
C ARG A 78 -34.35 -16.14 19.85
N LEU A 79 -34.19 -15.17 18.95
CA LEU A 79 -35.26 -14.68 18.08
C LEU A 79 -35.79 -15.79 17.16
N ALA A 80 -34.90 -16.64 16.64
CA ALA A 80 -35.28 -17.81 15.85
C ALA A 80 -36.15 -18.79 16.69
N ARG A 81 -35.75 -19.09 17.93
CA ARG A 81 -36.54 -19.95 18.84
C ARG A 81 -37.91 -19.37 19.18
N GLU A 82 -38.02 -18.05 19.30
CA GLU A 82 -39.28 -17.38 19.60
C GLU A 82 -40.22 -17.33 18.39
N CYS A 83 -39.69 -17.10 17.19
CA CYS A 83 -40.50 -16.80 16.00
C CYS A 83 -40.81 -18.04 15.15
N LEU A 84 -39.85 -18.95 14.96
CA LEU A 84 -39.97 -20.07 14.03
C LEU A 84 -41.06 -21.10 14.39
N PRO A 85 -41.41 -21.37 15.67
CA PRO A 85 -42.54 -22.24 15.98
C PRO A 85 -43.86 -21.77 15.36
N GLY A 86 -44.06 -20.44 15.25
CA GLY A 86 -45.25 -19.85 14.61
C GLY A 86 -45.37 -20.15 13.10
N PHE A 87 -44.27 -20.54 12.46
CA PHE A 87 -44.22 -20.95 11.04
C PHE A 87 -44.16 -22.48 10.87
N GLY A 88 -44.39 -23.23 11.96
CA GLY A 88 -44.44 -24.69 11.95
C GLY A 88 -43.07 -25.35 11.76
N PHE A 89 -42.01 -24.74 12.30
CA PHE A 89 -40.72 -25.41 12.50
C PHE A 89 -40.74 -26.15 13.85
N GLY A 90 -40.24 -27.39 13.86
CA GLY A 90 -40.04 -28.18 15.06
C GLY A 90 -38.71 -27.88 15.76
N GLU A 91 -38.57 -28.31 17.01
CA GLU A 91 -37.39 -28.07 17.84
C GLU A 91 -36.06 -28.51 17.21
N ASN A 92 -36.05 -29.65 16.51
CA ASN A 92 -34.84 -30.15 15.83
C ASN A 92 -34.39 -29.22 14.70
N GLU A 93 -35.33 -28.68 13.92
CA GLU A 93 -35.06 -27.76 12.81
C GLU A 93 -34.59 -26.41 13.34
N ILE A 94 -35.20 -25.92 14.43
CA ILE A 94 -34.81 -24.68 15.10
C ILE A 94 -33.42 -24.80 15.73
N SER A 95 -33.13 -25.91 16.41
CA SER A 95 -31.79 -26.18 16.93
C SER A 95 -30.76 -26.18 15.81
N ARG A 96 -31.09 -26.83 14.70
CA ARG A 96 -30.22 -26.87 13.53
C ARG A 96 -29.97 -25.49 12.93
N ILE A 97 -31.00 -24.65 12.83
CA ILE A 97 -30.87 -23.25 12.40
C ILE A 97 -29.96 -22.48 13.34
N CYS A 98 -30.11 -22.65 14.66
CA CYS A 98 -29.24 -22.01 15.64
C CYS A 98 -27.79 -22.46 15.50
N ASP A 99 -27.53 -23.75 15.27
CA ASP A 99 -26.17 -24.26 15.06
C ASP A 99 -25.51 -23.60 13.84
N LEU A 100 -26.27 -23.42 12.75
CA LEU A 100 -25.79 -22.71 11.55
C LEU A 100 -25.50 -21.23 11.82
N ILE A 101 -26.39 -20.52 12.53
CA ILE A 101 -26.18 -19.12 12.92
C ILE A 101 -24.93 -19.00 13.81
N MET A 102 -24.76 -19.89 14.78
CA MET A 102 -23.58 -19.85 15.67
C MET A 102 -22.27 -20.14 14.92
N ALA A 103 -22.32 -20.85 13.79
CA ALA A 103 -21.14 -21.10 12.96
C ALA A 103 -20.58 -19.82 12.31
N THR A 104 -21.40 -18.78 12.08
CA THR A 104 -20.97 -17.51 11.47
C THR A 104 -20.17 -16.63 12.43
N LYS A 105 -20.28 -16.87 13.74
CA LYS A 105 -19.57 -16.13 14.77
C LYS A 105 -18.06 -16.19 14.55
N LEU A 106 -17.40 -15.03 14.55
CA LEU A 106 -15.95 -14.95 14.30
C LEU A 106 -15.11 -15.35 15.54
N PRO A 107 -14.06 -16.19 15.38
CA PRO A 107 -13.68 -16.90 14.16
C PRO A 107 -14.68 -18.02 13.81
N GLN A 108 -15.05 -18.13 12.52
CA GLN A 108 -16.07 -19.07 12.03
C GLN A 108 -15.73 -20.52 12.40
N THR A 109 -16.76 -21.29 12.77
CA THR A 109 -16.62 -22.70 13.17
C THR A 109 -17.51 -23.58 12.32
N VAL A 110 -16.90 -24.31 11.38
CA VAL A 110 -17.61 -25.16 10.43
C VAL A 110 -17.64 -26.61 10.94
N SER A 111 -18.84 -27.16 11.13
CA SER A 111 -19.06 -28.55 11.55
C SER A 111 -19.46 -29.46 10.39
N ASP A 112 -20.08 -28.90 9.36
CA ASP A 112 -20.66 -29.64 8.24
C ASP A 112 -20.88 -28.75 7.00
N ARG A 113 -21.42 -29.35 5.94
CA ARG A 113 -21.60 -28.69 4.65
C ARG A 113 -22.56 -27.51 4.66
N LEU A 114 -23.63 -27.53 5.46
CA LEU A 114 -24.56 -26.39 5.53
C LEU A 114 -23.91 -25.22 6.27
N SER A 115 -23.19 -25.50 7.36
CA SER A 115 -22.45 -24.45 8.08
C SER A 115 -21.34 -23.84 7.22
N ALA A 116 -20.67 -24.66 6.39
CA ALA A 116 -19.69 -24.20 5.41
C ALA A 116 -20.31 -23.24 4.38
N ILE A 117 -21.47 -23.60 3.83
CA ILE A 117 -22.18 -22.76 2.85
C ILE A 117 -22.60 -21.43 3.47
N LEU A 118 -23.14 -21.44 4.70
CA LEU A 118 -23.57 -20.20 5.35
C LEU A 118 -22.38 -19.29 5.67
N CYS A 119 -21.28 -19.84 6.18
CA CYS A 119 -20.05 -19.09 6.45
C CYS A 119 -19.47 -18.45 5.17
N ASP A 120 -19.44 -19.21 4.07
CA ASP A 120 -18.99 -18.73 2.77
C ASP A 120 -19.93 -17.66 2.19
N ALA A 121 -21.24 -17.80 2.40
CA ALA A 121 -22.24 -16.83 1.94
C ALA A 121 -22.16 -15.50 2.69
N ASP A 122 -21.92 -15.54 4.00
CA ASP A 122 -21.78 -14.36 4.84
C ASP A 122 -20.53 -13.52 4.47
N LEU A 123 -19.43 -14.22 4.16
CA LEU A 123 -18.16 -13.62 3.73
C LEU A 123 -17.94 -13.67 2.21
N TYR A 124 -19.01 -13.81 1.43
CA TYR A 124 -18.93 -13.95 -0.03
C TYR A 124 -18.25 -12.73 -0.68
N TYR A 125 -18.48 -11.54 -0.13
CA TYR A 125 -17.98 -10.27 -0.68
C TYR A 125 -16.44 -10.15 -0.69
N LEU A 126 -15.73 -10.94 0.13
CA LEU A 126 -14.26 -10.90 0.16
C LEU A 126 -13.64 -11.28 -1.20
N GLY A 127 -14.32 -12.16 -1.94
CA GLY A 127 -13.93 -12.64 -3.26
C GLY A 127 -14.67 -11.98 -4.42
N THR A 128 -15.18 -10.75 -4.26
CA THR A 128 -15.85 -10.03 -5.35
C THR A 128 -15.18 -8.68 -5.66
N ASP A 129 -15.59 -8.04 -6.77
CA ASP A 129 -15.19 -6.67 -7.11
C ASP A 129 -15.77 -5.62 -6.14
N ASP A 130 -16.86 -5.95 -5.46
CA ASP A 130 -17.51 -5.07 -4.48
C ASP A 130 -16.81 -5.03 -3.12
N TYR A 131 -15.73 -5.80 -2.92
CA TYR A 131 -14.97 -5.88 -1.68
C TYR A 131 -14.68 -4.49 -1.09
N GLY A 132 -14.14 -3.58 -1.89
CA GLY A 132 -13.77 -2.24 -1.42
C GLY A 132 -14.97 -1.43 -0.92
N LYS A 133 -16.13 -1.55 -1.57
CA LYS A 133 -17.37 -0.87 -1.17
C LYS A 133 -17.91 -1.45 0.14
N MET A 134 -17.96 -2.77 0.25
CA MET A 134 -18.44 -3.47 1.44
C MET A 134 -17.55 -3.20 2.65
N ALA A 135 -16.22 -3.29 2.48
CA ALA A 135 -15.27 -2.97 3.53
C ALA A 135 -15.35 -1.49 3.99
N ASP A 136 -15.73 -0.56 3.11
CA ASP A 136 -15.95 0.84 3.48
C ASP A 136 -17.24 1.05 4.28
N LEU A 137 -18.32 0.30 3.98
CA LEU A 137 -19.55 0.31 4.78
C LEU A 137 -19.30 -0.26 6.18
N LEU A 138 -18.63 -1.41 6.25
CA LEU A 138 -18.29 -2.05 7.52
C LEU A 138 -17.36 -1.18 8.37
N TYR A 139 -16.40 -0.49 7.74
CA TYR A 139 -15.55 0.49 8.43
C TYR A 139 -16.36 1.62 9.07
N ARG A 140 -17.34 2.19 8.37
CA ARG A 140 -18.17 3.28 8.91
C ARG A 140 -18.96 2.82 10.12
N GLU A 141 -19.53 1.63 10.03
CA GLU A 141 -20.27 1.03 11.14
C GLU A 141 -19.36 0.80 12.35
N PHE A 142 -18.20 0.17 12.15
CA PHE A 142 -17.25 -0.11 13.23
C PHE A 142 -16.64 1.16 13.85
N LEU A 143 -16.50 2.23 13.06
CA LEU A 143 -16.06 3.52 13.55
C LEU A 143 -17.10 4.16 14.48
N LEU A 144 -18.38 4.05 14.15
CA LEU A 144 -19.47 4.56 14.99
C LEU A 144 -19.69 3.72 16.25
N ALA A 145 -19.41 2.41 16.17
CA ALA A 145 -19.46 1.49 17.29
C ALA A 145 -18.21 1.54 18.20
N ASP A 146 -17.25 2.43 17.92
CA ASP A 146 -15.95 2.54 18.62
C ASP A 146 -15.11 1.24 18.62
N ILE A 147 -15.34 0.37 17.63
CA ILE A 147 -14.60 -0.88 17.42
C ILE A 147 -13.24 -0.59 16.77
N VAL A 148 -13.19 0.41 15.89
CA VAL A 148 -11.96 0.88 15.22
C VAL A 148 -11.82 2.39 15.33
N LYS A 149 -10.59 2.86 15.53
CA LYS A 149 -10.32 4.29 15.76
C LYS A 149 -10.06 5.07 14.47
N ASN A 150 -9.47 4.42 13.47
CA ASN A 150 -9.07 5.07 12.23
C ASN A 150 -8.90 4.06 11.09
N LYS A 151 -8.77 4.60 9.86
CA LYS A 151 -8.69 3.81 8.63
C LYS A 151 -7.43 2.93 8.56
N MET A 152 -6.34 3.35 9.18
CA MET A 152 -5.09 2.56 9.22
C MET A 152 -5.25 1.30 10.05
N GLN A 153 -5.81 1.42 11.26
CA GLN A 153 -6.14 0.26 12.11
C GLN A 153 -7.08 -0.69 11.37
N TRP A 154 -8.11 -0.15 10.72
CA TRP A 154 -9.05 -0.92 9.91
C TRP A 154 -8.36 -1.68 8.77
N GLN A 155 -7.51 -1.01 7.99
CA GLN A 155 -6.80 -1.65 6.87
C GLN A 155 -5.89 -2.79 7.35
N ARG A 156 -5.20 -2.60 8.47
CA ARG A 156 -4.36 -3.66 9.06
C ARG A 156 -5.21 -4.85 9.50
N GLN A 157 -6.32 -4.62 10.19
CA GLN A 157 -7.25 -5.68 10.57
C GLN A 157 -7.83 -6.41 9.36
N GLN A 158 -8.14 -5.69 8.27
CA GLN A 158 -8.61 -6.28 7.02
C GLN A 158 -7.55 -7.15 6.35
N ILE A 159 -6.28 -6.73 6.34
CA ILE A 159 -5.17 -7.55 5.83
C ILE A 159 -5.01 -8.82 6.67
N ASP A 160 -5.00 -8.69 7.99
CA ASP A 160 -4.85 -9.82 8.91
C ASP A 160 -6.04 -10.79 8.77
N PHE A 161 -7.25 -10.26 8.62
CA PHE A 161 -8.46 -11.04 8.38
C PHE A 161 -8.42 -11.80 7.05
N LEU A 162 -8.12 -11.13 5.93
CA LEU A 162 -8.02 -11.75 4.61
C LEU A 162 -6.91 -12.81 4.52
N LYS A 163 -5.82 -12.65 5.28
CA LYS A 163 -4.74 -13.65 5.38
C LYS A 163 -5.15 -14.90 6.16
N ALA A 164 -5.95 -14.71 7.21
CA ALA A 164 -6.41 -15.80 8.05
C ALA A 164 -7.62 -16.54 7.45
N HIS A 165 -8.47 -15.83 6.72
CA HIS A 165 -9.71 -16.37 6.15
C HIS A 165 -9.47 -17.28 4.94
N GLN A 166 -10.18 -18.41 4.90
CA GLN A 166 -10.29 -19.29 3.76
C GLN A 166 -11.75 -19.70 3.57
N TYR A 167 -12.20 -19.78 2.32
CA TYR A 167 -13.51 -20.35 1.99
C TYR A 167 -13.53 -21.86 2.26
N PHE A 168 -14.69 -22.39 2.66
CA PHE A 168 -14.85 -23.77 3.13
C PHE A 168 -15.37 -24.72 2.06
N THR A 169 -16.34 -24.28 1.24
CA THR A 169 -16.94 -25.09 0.18
C THR A 169 -16.05 -25.13 -1.05
N LYS A 170 -16.14 -26.24 -1.82
CA LYS A 170 -15.35 -26.38 -3.05
C LYS A 170 -15.76 -25.33 -4.08
N THR A 171 -17.06 -25.02 -4.18
CA THR A 171 -17.56 -23.99 -5.07
C THR A 171 -17.00 -22.60 -4.71
N ALA A 172 -17.07 -22.18 -3.44
CA ALA A 172 -16.55 -20.87 -3.03
C ALA A 172 -15.03 -20.77 -3.20
N GLN A 173 -14.27 -21.83 -2.87
CA GLN A 173 -12.83 -21.87 -3.11
C GLN A 173 -12.49 -21.67 -4.60
N GLN A 174 -13.22 -22.32 -5.51
CA GLN A 174 -12.99 -22.21 -6.94
C GLN A 174 -13.40 -20.85 -7.51
N GLN A 175 -14.49 -20.26 -7.02
CA GLN A 175 -15.06 -19.04 -7.59
C GLN A 175 -14.48 -17.75 -6.98
N LEU A 176 -14.14 -17.77 -5.68
CA LEU A 176 -13.90 -16.57 -4.89
C LEU A 176 -12.45 -16.43 -4.40
N ALA A 177 -11.74 -17.54 -4.14
CA ALA A 177 -10.41 -17.48 -3.50
C ALA A 177 -9.38 -16.68 -4.31
N ALA A 178 -9.34 -16.87 -5.64
CA ALA A 178 -8.43 -16.13 -6.51
C ALA A 178 -8.71 -14.62 -6.50
N LYS A 179 -9.97 -14.21 -6.34
CA LYS A 179 -10.34 -12.80 -6.25
C LYS A 179 -10.07 -12.23 -4.86
N GLN A 180 -10.29 -13.01 -3.79
CA GLN A 180 -9.90 -12.67 -2.42
C GLN A 180 -8.39 -12.40 -2.35
N GLU A 181 -7.56 -13.25 -2.96
CA GLU A 181 -6.11 -13.07 -3.01
C GLU A 181 -5.72 -11.79 -3.77
N LYS A 182 -6.35 -11.51 -4.91
CA LYS A 182 -6.16 -10.24 -5.63
C LYS A 182 -6.55 -9.03 -4.78
N ASN A 183 -7.66 -9.12 -4.05
CA ASN A 183 -8.12 -8.04 -3.16
C ASN A 183 -7.12 -7.81 -2.02
N LEU A 184 -6.57 -8.87 -1.44
CA LEU A 184 -5.49 -8.81 -0.44
C LEU A 184 -4.23 -8.13 -1.01
N ILE A 185 -3.76 -8.54 -2.18
CA ILE A 185 -2.58 -7.94 -2.83
C ILE A 185 -2.78 -6.45 -3.08
N VAL A 186 -3.95 -6.06 -3.59
CA VAL A 186 -4.28 -4.64 -3.82
C VAL A 186 -4.32 -3.86 -2.51
N LEU A 187 -4.86 -4.45 -1.44
CA LEU A 187 -4.92 -3.82 -0.12
C LEU A 187 -3.52 -3.67 0.49
N GLN A 188 -2.67 -4.69 0.38
CA GLN A 188 -1.27 -4.63 0.81
C GLN A 188 -0.52 -3.58 0.02
N ALA A 189 -0.60 -3.57 -1.31
CA ALA A 189 0.07 -2.59 -2.16
C ALA A 189 -0.38 -1.14 -1.87
N ARG A 190 -1.64 -0.91 -1.48
CA ARG A 190 -2.12 0.41 -1.05
C ARG A 190 -1.56 0.83 0.32
N THR A 191 -1.36 -0.13 1.20
CA THR A 191 -0.81 0.11 2.55
C THR A 191 0.72 0.22 2.52
N GLU A 192 1.36 -0.43 1.54
CA GLU A 192 2.80 -0.46 1.27
C GLU A 192 3.22 0.54 0.19
N SER A 193 2.29 1.35 -0.34
CA SER A 193 2.60 2.38 -1.34
C SER A 193 3.67 3.35 -0.79
N PRO A 194 4.66 3.78 -1.59
CA PRO A 194 6.02 4.19 -1.17
C PRO A 194 6.10 5.52 -0.39
N HIS A 195 4.95 6.06 -0.02
CA HIS A 195 4.82 7.38 0.58
C HIS A 195 4.08 7.35 1.92
N THR A 196 3.90 6.15 2.50
CA THR A 196 3.48 5.99 3.88
C THR A 196 4.62 6.38 4.81
N ILE A 197 4.71 7.70 5.04
CA ILE A 197 5.48 8.30 6.12
C ILE A 197 5.07 7.57 7.39
N ARG A 198 6.02 6.82 7.96
CA ARG A 198 5.90 6.22 9.28
C ARG A 198 5.28 7.25 10.21
N HIS A 199 4.20 6.88 10.89
CA HIS A 199 3.66 7.65 12.02
C HIS A 199 4.74 7.69 13.11
N HIS A 200 5.65 8.64 12.98
CA HIS A 200 6.58 9.00 14.03
C HIS A 200 5.96 10.20 14.74
N GLU A 201 5.62 10.04 16.02
CA GLU A 201 5.52 11.20 16.90
C GLU A 201 6.77 12.05 16.68
N SER A 202 6.60 13.35 16.42
CA SER A 202 7.68 14.22 15.98
C SER A 202 8.84 14.12 16.95
N THR A 203 9.88 13.43 16.52
CA THR A 203 11.05 13.22 17.38
C THR A 203 11.95 14.42 17.22
N PHE A 204 12.70 14.77 18.25
CA PHE A 204 13.71 15.84 18.19
C PHE A 204 14.61 15.73 16.94
N SER A 205 14.90 14.48 16.51
CA SER A 205 15.61 14.18 15.26
C SER A 205 14.97 14.77 14.00
N ASP A 206 13.63 14.80 13.91
CA ASP A 206 12.92 15.33 12.74
C ASP A 206 13.12 16.83 12.61
N ILE A 207 13.08 17.56 13.73
CA ILE A 207 13.26 19.02 13.77
C ILE A 207 14.68 19.38 13.32
N VAL A 208 15.69 18.63 13.80
CA VAL A 208 17.09 18.84 13.39
C VAL A 208 17.26 18.62 11.89
N LEU A 209 16.66 17.56 11.33
CA LEU A 209 16.69 17.28 9.89
C LEU A 209 15.98 18.37 9.07
N ILE A 210 14.84 18.89 9.55
CA ILE A 210 14.13 19.98 8.88
C ILE A 210 14.99 21.24 8.85
N ILE A 211 15.55 21.66 9.99
CA ILE A 211 16.36 22.88 10.06
C ILE A 211 17.58 22.76 9.15
N PHE A 212 18.31 21.64 9.23
CA PHE A 212 19.50 21.43 8.42
C PHE A 212 19.17 21.34 6.93
N GLY A 213 18.10 20.63 6.59
CA GLY A 213 17.61 20.54 5.22
C GLY A 213 17.25 21.91 4.63
N VAL A 214 16.50 22.73 5.38
CA VAL A 214 16.14 24.10 4.98
C VAL A 214 17.36 24.99 4.78
N VAL A 215 18.34 24.94 5.70
CA VAL A 215 19.57 25.73 5.56
C VAL A 215 20.30 25.34 4.27
N ILE A 216 20.45 24.05 3.99
CA ILE A 216 21.10 23.57 2.77
C ILE A 216 20.31 23.98 1.52
N THR A 217 18.99 23.82 1.52
CA THR A 217 18.12 24.23 0.40
C THR A 217 18.23 25.74 0.15
N SER A 218 18.19 26.57 1.19
CA SER A 218 18.34 28.02 1.05
C SER A 218 19.73 28.41 0.50
N PHE A 219 20.78 27.73 0.95
CA PHE A 219 22.15 27.89 0.43
C PHE A 219 22.24 27.50 -1.05
N ALA A 220 21.60 26.40 -1.46
CA ALA A 220 21.56 25.99 -2.86
C ALA A 220 20.84 27.04 -3.74
N LEU A 221 19.67 27.50 -3.31
CA LEU A 221 18.88 28.49 -4.04
C LEU A 221 19.61 29.83 -4.16
N LYS A 222 20.05 30.42 -3.05
CA LYS A 222 20.68 31.75 -3.03
C LYS A 222 22.15 31.77 -3.44
N GLY A 223 22.89 30.69 -3.18
CA GLY A 223 24.33 30.63 -3.47
C GLY A 223 24.66 30.17 -4.90
N PHE A 224 23.76 29.41 -5.54
CA PHE A 224 23.98 28.83 -6.88
C PHE A 224 22.91 29.25 -7.89
N LEU A 225 21.64 28.96 -7.62
CA LEU A 225 20.59 29.00 -8.66
C LEU A 225 20.16 30.44 -9.00
N VAL A 226 19.69 31.20 -8.00
CA VAL A 226 19.14 32.55 -8.18
C VAL A 226 20.15 33.51 -8.81
N PRO A 227 21.41 33.63 -8.35
CA PRO A 227 22.37 34.57 -8.95
C PRO A 227 22.68 34.30 -10.43
N ASN A 228 22.42 33.08 -10.89
CA ASN A 228 22.80 32.61 -12.23
C ASN A 228 21.58 32.33 -13.13
N HIS A 229 20.36 32.68 -12.71
CA HIS A 229 19.11 32.43 -13.42
C HIS A 229 18.87 30.95 -13.76
N PHE A 230 19.27 30.04 -12.86
CA PHE A 230 19.03 28.62 -13.02
C PHE A 230 17.72 28.21 -12.35
N PHE A 231 17.00 27.29 -13.00
CA PHE A 231 15.70 26.83 -12.55
C PHE A 231 15.78 25.38 -12.08
N ASP A 232 15.01 25.08 -11.04
CA ASP A 232 14.67 23.71 -10.66
C ASP A 232 13.35 23.30 -11.32
N GLY A 233 12.91 22.05 -11.10
CA GLY A 233 11.55 21.62 -11.40
C GLY A 233 10.56 22.02 -10.31
N GLY A 234 9.32 21.56 -10.43
CA GLY A 234 8.38 21.65 -9.32
C GLY A 234 7.77 23.04 -9.09
N ILE A 235 7.23 23.23 -7.88
CA ILE A 235 6.75 24.53 -7.39
C ILE A 235 7.92 25.47 -7.13
N THR A 236 9.09 24.95 -6.78
CA THR A 236 10.32 25.73 -6.65
C THR A 236 10.71 26.36 -7.99
N GLY A 237 10.67 25.59 -9.08
CA GLY A 237 10.89 26.07 -10.45
C GLY A 237 9.91 27.14 -10.89
N ILE A 238 8.61 26.95 -10.62
CA ILE A 238 7.59 28.00 -10.88
C ILE A 238 7.91 29.26 -10.08
N SER A 239 8.29 29.10 -8.80
CA SER A 239 8.57 30.23 -7.93
C SER A 239 9.80 31.03 -8.38
N LEU A 240 10.82 30.34 -8.87
CA LEU A 240 12.00 30.95 -9.49
C LEU A 240 11.61 31.70 -10.77
N LEU A 241 10.80 31.11 -11.66
CA LEU A 241 10.33 31.82 -12.86
C LEU A 241 9.57 33.11 -12.53
N VAL A 242 8.67 33.07 -11.55
CA VAL A 242 7.93 34.26 -11.14
C VAL A 242 8.85 35.31 -10.52
N HIS A 243 9.85 34.88 -9.74
CA HIS A 243 10.88 35.78 -9.20
C HIS A 243 11.67 36.47 -10.32
N GLU A 244 12.13 35.72 -11.31
CA GLU A 244 12.96 36.25 -12.39
C GLU A 244 12.18 37.15 -13.37
N LEU A 245 10.93 36.80 -13.68
CA LEU A 245 10.11 37.54 -14.65
C LEU A 245 9.42 38.78 -14.07
N TYR A 246 8.99 38.71 -12.82
CA TYR A 246 8.18 39.77 -12.20
C TYR A 246 8.87 40.47 -11.03
N HIS A 247 10.11 40.06 -10.69
CA HIS A 247 10.91 40.62 -9.59
C HIS A 247 10.23 40.55 -8.20
N PHE A 248 9.25 39.66 -8.04
CA PHE A 248 8.68 39.38 -6.73
C PHE A 248 9.66 38.62 -5.86
N ASN A 249 9.73 38.92 -4.56
CA ASN A 249 10.67 38.25 -3.67
C ASN A 249 10.36 36.74 -3.60
N LEU A 250 11.35 35.93 -3.96
CA LEU A 250 11.27 34.47 -4.02
C LEU A 250 10.69 33.82 -2.75
N ALA A 251 11.03 34.37 -1.57
CA ALA A 251 10.53 33.86 -0.30
C ALA A 251 9.00 33.86 -0.23
N TYR A 252 8.36 34.95 -0.64
CA TYR A 252 6.90 35.06 -0.63
C TYR A 252 6.26 34.17 -1.69
N VAL A 253 6.87 34.11 -2.88
CA VAL A 253 6.36 33.31 -3.98
C VAL A 253 6.35 31.82 -3.61
N ILE A 254 7.46 31.30 -3.06
CA ILE A 254 7.57 29.89 -2.62
C ILE A 254 6.51 29.58 -1.57
N VAL A 255 6.35 30.42 -0.55
CA VAL A 255 5.37 30.17 0.52
C VAL A 255 3.95 30.14 -0.07
N LEU A 256 3.59 31.14 -0.88
CA LEU A 256 2.25 31.25 -1.45
C LEU A 256 1.95 30.12 -2.44
N ALA A 257 2.89 29.79 -3.32
CA ALA A 257 2.72 28.74 -4.33
C ALA A 257 2.56 27.34 -3.72
N ASN A 258 3.11 27.12 -2.50
CA ASN A 258 2.98 25.87 -1.78
C ASN A 258 1.68 25.73 -0.95
N ILE A 259 0.95 26.82 -0.66
CA ILE A 259 -0.30 26.77 0.13
C ILE A 259 -1.31 25.75 -0.42
N PRO A 260 -1.63 25.71 -1.73
CA PRO A 260 -2.59 24.74 -2.26
C PRO A 260 -2.17 23.29 -1.99
N PHE A 261 -0.88 22.99 -2.08
CA PHE A 261 -0.35 21.65 -1.86
C PHE A 261 -0.34 21.29 -0.37
N ILE A 262 -0.01 22.23 0.51
CA ILE A 262 -0.15 22.05 1.96
C ILE A 262 -1.61 21.73 2.32
N LEU A 263 -2.57 22.46 1.74
CA LEU A 263 -3.99 22.19 1.94
C LEU A 263 -4.38 20.80 1.42
N ILE A 264 -3.94 20.42 0.22
CA ILE A 264 -4.15 19.06 -0.30
C ILE A 264 -3.60 18.02 0.70
N SER A 265 -2.39 18.22 1.22
CA SER A 265 -1.73 17.29 2.15
C SER A 265 -2.49 17.06 3.45
N LEU A 266 -3.21 18.07 3.96
CA LEU A 266 -4.07 17.97 5.15
C LEU A 266 -5.19 16.95 4.95
N PHE A 267 -5.75 16.90 3.74
CA PHE A 267 -6.87 16.02 3.41
C PHE A 267 -6.41 14.67 2.85
N SER A 268 -5.22 14.60 2.26
CA SER A 268 -4.76 13.42 1.52
C SER A 268 -3.80 12.48 2.24
N ILE A 269 -2.92 13.01 3.11
CA ILE A 269 -1.85 12.22 3.74
C ILE A 269 -2.16 12.10 5.23
N ASN A 270 -1.80 13.10 6.03
CA ASN A 270 -2.17 13.22 7.44
C ASN A 270 -1.84 14.61 7.96
N ARG A 271 -2.45 14.98 9.10
CA ARG A 271 -2.25 16.31 9.72
C ARG A 271 -0.81 16.57 10.14
N GLY A 272 -0.09 15.55 10.63
CA GLY A 272 1.30 15.69 11.09
C GLY A 272 2.25 16.09 9.95
N PHE A 273 2.15 15.40 8.81
CA PHE A 273 2.88 15.72 7.59
C PHE A 273 2.57 17.15 7.14
N ALA A 274 1.29 17.52 7.07
CA ALA A 274 0.91 18.84 6.61
C ALA A 274 1.43 19.98 7.49
N VAL A 275 1.39 19.81 8.82
CA VAL A 275 1.95 20.78 9.77
C VAL A 275 3.47 20.90 9.63
N LYS A 276 4.18 19.77 9.49
CA LYS A 276 5.63 19.79 9.27
C LYS A 276 5.99 20.43 7.92
N THR A 277 5.26 20.13 6.85
CA THR A 277 5.40 20.74 5.52
C THR A 277 5.15 22.25 5.59
N PHE A 278 4.09 22.70 6.25
CA PHE A 278 3.84 24.12 6.47
C PHE A 278 5.00 24.80 7.21
N PHE A 279 5.45 24.21 8.32
CA PHE A 279 6.59 24.74 9.07
C PHE A 279 7.88 24.79 8.23
N CYS A 280 8.15 23.73 7.46
CA CYS A 280 9.31 23.62 6.59
C CYS A 280 9.32 24.70 5.49
N VAL A 281 8.20 24.88 4.79
CA VAL A 281 8.03 25.89 3.72
C VAL A 281 8.14 27.31 4.28
N VAL A 282 7.51 27.59 5.43
CA VAL A 282 7.63 28.90 6.09
C VAL A 282 9.06 29.16 6.54
N LEU A 283 9.72 28.18 7.15
CA LEU A 283 11.12 28.29 7.56
C LEU A 283 12.04 28.52 6.36
N LEU A 284 11.80 27.86 5.22
CA LEU A 284 12.51 28.11 3.98
C LEU A 284 12.28 29.52 3.47
N GLY A 285 11.04 30.01 3.47
CA GLY A 285 10.73 31.40 3.13
C GLY A 285 11.51 32.38 4.00
N ILE A 286 11.53 32.18 5.32
CA ILE A 286 12.32 33.00 6.26
C ILE A 286 13.82 32.93 5.94
N ALA A 287 14.36 31.75 5.69
CA ALA A 287 15.78 31.58 5.35
C ALA A 287 16.14 32.30 4.03
N LEU A 288 15.23 32.34 3.06
CA LEU A 288 15.44 33.03 1.78
C LEU A 288 15.36 34.57 1.87
N LEU A 289 14.79 35.11 2.95
CA LEU A 289 14.85 36.55 3.23
C LEU A 289 16.25 37.01 3.69
N TYR A 290 17.10 36.08 4.12
CA TYR A 290 18.47 36.40 4.48
C TYR A 290 19.31 36.67 3.21
N GLU A 291 19.88 37.87 3.10
CA GLU A 291 20.66 38.29 1.93
C GLU A 291 22.16 37.98 2.04
N GLY A 292 22.65 37.47 3.17
CA GLY A 292 24.08 37.26 3.41
C GLY A 292 24.67 36.00 2.77
N PHE A 293 24.04 35.41 1.75
CA PHE A 293 24.59 34.26 1.03
C PHE A 293 25.60 34.74 -0.03
N PRO A 294 26.86 34.25 -0.01
CA PRO A 294 27.80 34.55 -1.08
C PRO A 294 27.42 33.80 -2.36
N VAL A 295 27.64 34.44 -3.51
CA VAL A 295 27.63 33.76 -4.81
C VAL A 295 28.82 32.80 -4.83
N ILE A 296 28.58 31.50 -5.02
CA ILE A 296 29.62 30.49 -4.88
C ILE A 296 30.48 30.36 -6.13
N THR A 297 29.85 30.40 -7.30
CA THR A 297 30.51 30.29 -8.60
C THR A 297 29.56 30.74 -9.71
N ASP A 298 30.14 31.18 -10.82
CA ASP A 298 29.44 31.55 -12.06
C ASP A 298 29.62 30.49 -13.16
N ASP A 299 30.35 29.41 -12.88
CA ASP A 299 30.54 28.30 -13.81
C ASP A 299 29.26 27.46 -13.94
N LYS A 300 28.63 27.51 -15.12
CA LYS A 300 27.35 26.85 -15.41
C LYS A 300 27.33 25.36 -15.08
N LEU A 301 28.43 24.66 -15.32
CA LEU A 301 28.50 23.22 -15.05
C LEU A 301 28.58 22.96 -13.54
N LEU A 302 29.43 23.69 -12.83
CA LEU A 302 29.53 23.59 -11.37
C LEU A 302 28.21 23.95 -10.69
N ILE A 303 27.51 24.99 -11.16
CA ILE A 303 26.18 25.37 -10.67
C ILE A 303 25.20 24.22 -10.87
N SER A 304 25.15 23.65 -12.08
CA SER A 304 24.18 22.59 -12.37
C SER A 304 24.39 21.33 -11.52
N ILE A 305 25.65 20.95 -11.26
CA ILE A 305 25.95 19.75 -10.49
C ILE A 305 25.83 20.03 -8.99
N PHE A 306 26.54 21.03 -8.47
CA PHE A 306 26.59 21.28 -7.03
C PHE A 306 25.35 21.99 -6.50
N GLY A 307 24.78 22.93 -7.27
CA GLY A 307 23.50 23.55 -6.95
C GLY A 307 22.39 22.49 -6.87
N GLY A 308 22.32 21.59 -7.87
CA GLY A 308 21.40 20.46 -7.87
C GLY A 308 21.66 19.51 -6.70
N PHE A 309 22.92 19.14 -6.43
CA PHE A 309 23.30 18.29 -5.31
C PHE A 309 22.86 18.86 -3.96
N PHE A 310 23.22 20.12 -3.64
CA PHE A 310 22.83 20.73 -2.37
C PHE A 310 21.31 20.88 -2.27
N LEU A 311 20.66 21.31 -3.35
CA LEU A 311 19.20 21.43 -3.38
C LEU A 311 18.52 20.09 -3.07
N GLY A 312 18.94 19.03 -3.76
CA GLY A 312 18.41 17.69 -3.56
C GLY A 312 18.77 17.09 -2.20
N LEU A 313 19.95 17.41 -1.65
CA LEU A 313 20.35 17.01 -0.31
C LEU A 313 19.44 17.65 0.75
N GLY A 314 19.20 18.96 0.64
CA GLY A 314 18.32 19.68 1.55
C GLY A 314 16.88 19.14 1.49
N ILE A 315 16.33 19.01 0.27
CA ILE A 315 14.98 18.45 0.06
C ILE A 315 14.91 17.02 0.61
N GLY A 316 15.85 16.14 0.28
CA GLY A 316 15.88 14.76 0.76
C GLY A 316 15.92 14.64 2.29
N LEU A 317 16.67 15.51 2.98
CA LEU A 317 16.73 15.53 4.45
C LEU A 317 15.39 15.91 5.07
N THR A 318 14.71 16.93 4.53
CA THR A 318 13.37 17.33 4.99
C THR A 318 12.34 16.24 4.71
N MET A 319 12.43 15.55 3.58
CA MET A 319 11.55 14.41 3.25
C MET A 319 11.74 13.24 4.22
N ARG A 320 12.97 12.96 4.64
CA ARG A 320 13.23 11.97 5.70
C ARG A 320 12.63 12.33 7.05
N ALA A 321 12.48 13.62 7.35
CA ALA A 321 11.81 14.10 8.57
C ALA A 321 10.27 14.02 8.47
N GLY A 322 9.75 13.60 7.31
CA GLY A 322 8.32 13.46 7.06
C GLY A 322 7.64 14.79 6.73
N CYS A 323 8.26 15.63 5.90
CA CYS A 323 7.62 16.80 5.29
C CYS A 323 8.11 17.02 3.86
N ALA A 324 7.33 17.74 3.05
CA ALA A 324 7.76 18.18 1.73
C ALA A 324 8.20 19.66 1.76
N VAL A 325 9.21 19.98 0.96
CA VAL A 325 9.63 21.37 0.70
C VAL A 325 8.95 21.93 -0.53
N ASP A 326 8.81 21.10 -1.55
CA ASP A 326 8.14 21.44 -2.80
C ASP A 326 6.76 20.74 -2.86
N GLY A 327 5.79 21.45 -3.41
CA GLY A 327 4.39 21.05 -3.42
C GLY A 327 4.14 19.91 -4.40
N ILE A 328 5.02 19.72 -5.39
CA ILE A 328 4.86 18.66 -6.38
C ILE A 328 5.07 17.27 -5.78
N GLU A 329 5.90 17.15 -4.75
CA GLU A 329 6.10 15.94 -3.99
C GLU A 329 4.82 15.54 -3.26
N VAL A 330 4.09 16.51 -2.71
CA VAL A 330 2.77 16.27 -2.12
C VAL A 330 1.80 15.74 -3.17
N LEU A 331 1.84 16.29 -4.39
CA LEU A 331 1.01 15.82 -5.50
C LEU A 331 1.35 14.37 -5.90
N ALA A 332 2.64 14.01 -5.84
CA ALA A 332 3.11 12.64 -6.04
C ALA A 332 2.60 11.67 -4.96
N LEU A 333 2.50 12.10 -3.69
CA LEU A 333 1.94 11.23 -2.64
C LEU A 333 0.41 11.10 -2.74
N TYR A 334 -0.28 12.13 -3.25
CA TYR A 334 -1.75 12.22 -3.26
C TYR A 334 -2.41 11.50 -4.44
N THR A 335 -1.80 11.52 -5.62
CA THR A 335 -2.53 11.26 -6.86
C THR A 335 -2.66 9.76 -7.13
N LEU A 336 -3.83 9.19 -6.80
CA LEU A 336 -4.19 7.83 -7.20
C LEU A 336 -5.67 7.61 -7.57
N ARG A 337 -6.49 8.66 -7.78
CA ARG A 337 -7.95 8.43 -7.94
C ARG A 337 -8.76 9.24 -8.96
N ARG A 338 -8.25 10.21 -9.72
CA ARG A 338 -9.13 11.02 -10.62
C ARG A 338 -8.54 11.54 -11.94
N SER A 339 -7.33 11.17 -12.34
CA SER A 339 -6.70 11.62 -13.60
C SER A 339 -6.28 10.41 -14.44
N SER A 340 -6.42 10.52 -15.77
CA SER A 340 -5.89 9.53 -16.72
C SER A 340 -4.35 9.60 -16.84
N PHE A 341 -3.74 10.69 -16.36
CA PHE A 341 -2.30 10.88 -16.36
C PHE A 341 -1.67 10.40 -15.06
N THR A 342 -0.52 9.74 -15.17
CA THR A 342 0.36 9.38 -14.07
C THR A 342 1.02 10.61 -13.46
N ILE A 343 1.43 10.52 -12.20
CA ILE A 343 2.16 11.59 -11.49
C ILE A 343 3.40 12.04 -12.28
N SER A 344 4.17 11.08 -12.77
CA SER A 344 5.39 11.35 -13.52
C SER A 344 5.11 12.13 -14.80
N GLU A 345 3.96 11.91 -15.46
CA GLU A 345 3.53 12.67 -16.63
C GLU A 345 3.14 14.11 -16.27
N ILE A 346 2.48 14.33 -15.12
CA ILE A 346 2.12 15.67 -14.66
C ILE A 346 3.37 16.49 -14.33
N ILE A 347 4.31 15.89 -13.59
CA ILE A 347 5.60 16.53 -13.24
C ILE A 347 6.40 16.82 -14.51
N LEU A 348 6.47 15.86 -15.43
CA LEU A 348 7.15 16.05 -16.71
C LEU A 348 6.52 17.19 -17.52
N GLY A 349 5.19 17.23 -17.60
CA GLY A 349 4.46 18.30 -18.29
C GLY A 349 4.77 19.68 -17.71
N LEU A 350 4.79 19.82 -16.38
CA LEU A 350 5.16 21.08 -15.74
C LEU A 350 6.61 21.47 -16.06
N ASN A 351 7.56 20.53 -15.92
CA ASN A 351 8.97 20.83 -16.15
C ASN A 351 9.25 21.18 -17.61
N ILE A 352 8.54 20.56 -18.57
CA ILE A 352 8.60 20.96 -19.99
C ILE A 352 8.19 22.42 -20.13
N ILE A 353 7.11 22.86 -19.47
CA ILE A 353 6.67 24.26 -19.51
C ILE A 353 7.75 25.16 -18.90
N ILE A 354 8.23 24.85 -17.69
CA ILE A 354 9.25 25.64 -16.99
C ILE A 354 10.50 25.83 -17.85
N PHE A 355 11.07 24.74 -18.37
CA PHE A 355 12.32 24.82 -19.14
C PHE A 355 12.12 25.43 -20.53
N SER A 356 10.92 25.30 -21.11
CA SER A 356 10.60 25.96 -22.39
C SER A 356 10.50 27.47 -22.23
N LEU A 357 9.87 27.95 -21.14
CA LEU A 357 9.86 29.37 -20.76
C LEU A 357 11.27 29.86 -20.45
N ALA A 358 12.05 29.08 -19.70
CA ALA A 358 13.44 29.42 -19.42
C ALA A 358 14.29 29.52 -20.70
N ALA A 359 14.06 28.64 -21.68
CA ALA A 359 14.77 28.66 -22.96
C ALA A 359 14.41 29.89 -23.80
N PHE A 360 13.15 30.32 -23.74
CA PHE A 360 12.64 31.48 -24.47
C PHE A 360 13.17 32.81 -23.88
N GLU A 361 13.13 32.97 -22.56
CA GLU A 361 13.49 34.23 -21.88
C GLU A 361 14.99 34.33 -21.57
N PHE A 362 15.62 33.24 -21.12
CA PHE A 362 17.01 33.22 -20.63
C PHE A 362 17.97 32.43 -21.54
N GLY A 363 17.46 31.92 -22.66
CA GLY A 363 18.22 31.20 -23.67
C GLY A 363 18.32 29.69 -23.43
N ILE A 364 18.50 28.95 -24.54
CA ILE A 364 18.53 27.48 -24.57
C ILE A 364 19.58 26.90 -23.64
N GLN A 365 20.75 27.54 -23.52
CA GLN A 365 21.82 27.06 -22.63
C GLN A 365 21.36 27.01 -21.17
N THR A 366 20.71 28.07 -20.69
CA THR A 366 20.22 28.17 -19.31
C THR A 366 19.18 27.08 -19.03
N ALA A 367 18.28 26.82 -19.99
CA ALA A 367 17.32 25.73 -19.89
C ALA A 367 17.99 24.34 -19.82
N LEU A 368 18.97 24.06 -20.67
CA LEU A 368 19.69 22.78 -20.66
C LEU A 368 20.45 22.54 -19.35
N TYR A 369 21.10 23.57 -18.82
CA TYR A 369 21.75 23.47 -17.52
C TYR A 369 20.76 23.38 -16.36
N SER A 370 19.59 24.02 -16.45
CA SER A 370 18.48 23.88 -15.49
C SER A 370 17.92 22.45 -15.48
N MET A 371 17.78 21.82 -16.65
CA MET A 371 17.43 20.39 -16.75
C MET A 371 18.48 19.49 -16.06
N LEU A 372 19.77 19.79 -16.25
CA LEU A 372 20.85 19.06 -15.57
C LEU A 372 20.84 19.29 -14.06
N THR A 373 20.50 20.50 -13.62
CA THR A 373 20.32 20.87 -12.21
C THR A 373 19.21 20.06 -11.57
N TYR A 374 18.02 20.05 -12.19
CA TYR A 374 16.87 19.26 -11.77
C TYR A 374 17.19 17.75 -11.73
N PHE A 375 17.88 17.23 -12.75
CA PHE A 375 18.31 15.83 -12.78
C PHE A 375 19.22 15.48 -11.59
N THR A 376 20.19 16.36 -11.30
CA THR A 376 21.13 16.15 -10.20
C THR A 376 20.43 16.25 -8.83
N ALA A 377 19.51 17.21 -8.68
CA ALA A 377 18.67 17.33 -7.50
C ALA A 377 17.81 16.08 -7.28
N SER A 378 17.07 15.64 -8.31
CA SER A 378 16.24 14.44 -8.25
C SER A 378 17.05 13.20 -7.85
N LYS A 379 18.21 12.98 -8.46
CA LYS A 379 19.09 11.84 -8.11
C LYS A 379 19.62 11.92 -6.68
N THR A 380 19.88 13.13 -6.18
CA THR A 380 20.33 13.33 -4.80
C THR A 380 19.20 13.11 -3.80
N ILE A 381 17.97 13.53 -4.13
CA ILE A 381 16.77 13.25 -3.33
C ILE A 381 16.57 11.74 -3.20
N ASP A 382 16.53 11.03 -4.33
CA ASP A 382 16.39 9.56 -4.37
C ASP A 382 17.42 8.90 -3.44
N TYR A 383 18.68 9.30 -3.58
CA TYR A 383 19.79 8.78 -2.80
C TYR A 383 19.66 9.05 -1.29
N VAL A 384 19.25 10.25 -0.90
CA VAL A 384 19.13 10.62 0.51
C VAL A 384 17.98 9.86 1.16
N ILE A 385 16.85 9.71 0.46
CA ILE A 385 15.64 9.05 0.95
C ILE A 385 15.80 7.53 0.97
N GLU A 386 16.15 6.91 -0.15
CA GLU A 386 16.21 5.45 -0.32
C GLU A 386 17.51 4.85 0.25
N GLY A 387 18.58 5.65 0.32
CA GLY A 387 19.88 5.23 0.82
C GLY A 387 20.77 4.55 -0.23
N LEU A 388 22.03 4.32 0.16
CA LEU A 388 23.11 3.78 -0.69
C LEU A 388 22.96 2.31 -1.09
N GLU A 389 22.24 1.52 -0.31
CA GLU A 389 22.27 0.06 -0.38
C GLU A 389 21.22 -0.45 -1.36
N ALA A 390 21.51 -0.36 -2.66
CA ALA A 390 20.76 -1.09 -3.68
C ALA A 390 21.01 -2.60 -3.51
N TYR A 391 20.06 -3.28 -2.88
CA TYR A 391 20.07 -4.72 -2.75
C TYR A 391 19.77 -5.37 -4.10
N THR A 392 20.54 -6.39 -4.44
CA THR A 392 20.35 -7.16 -5.67
C THR A 392 19.97 -8.57 -5.27
N GLY A 393 18.80 -9.01 -5.74
CA GLY A 393 18.36 -10.39 -5.65
C GLY A 393 19.08 -11.18 -6.73
N VAL A 394 19.72 -12.26 -6.34
CA VAL A 394 20.46 -13.11 -7.27
C VAL A 394 19.90 -14.51 -7.20
N THR A 395 19.46 -14.99 -8.36
CA THR A 395 19.02 -16.35 -8.56
C THR A 395 20.12 -17.13 -9.27
N ILE A 396 20.47 -18.28 -8.71
CA ILE A 396 21.56 -19.15 -9.15
C ILE A 396 20.98 -20.55 -9.39
N ILE A 397 21.11 -21.03 -10.62
CA ILE A 397 20.69 -22.37 -11.03
C ILE A 397 21.94 -23.13 -11.46
N SER A 398 22.36 -24.11 -10.68
CA SER A 398 23.60 -24.87 -10.88
C SER A 398 23.36 -26.36 -10.76
N GLY A 399 24.15 -27.17 -11.48
CA GLY A 399 24.16 -28.62 -11.30
C GLY A 399 24.87 -29.07 -10.02
N LYS A 400 25.65 -28.16 -9.41
CA LYS A 400 26.38 -28.38 -8.14
C LYS A 400 25.76 -27.55 -7.01
N SER A 401 24.45 -27.67 -6.84
CA SER A 401 23.68 -26.84 -5.91
C SER A 401 24.15 -26.96 -4.46
N GLU A 402 24.49 -28.16 -3.97
CA GLU A 402 24.97 -28.35 -2.58
C GLU A 402 26.26 -27.59 -2.27
N GLU A 403 27.25 -27.69 -3.16
CA GLU A 403 28.52 -26.97 -3.01
C GLU A 403 28.30 -25.46 -3.08
N MET A 404 27.41 -25.01 -3.97
CA MET A 404 27.02 -23.60 -4.08
C MET A 404 26.36 -23.08 -2.80
N LYS A 405 25.42 -23.83 -2.22
CA LYS A 405 24.75 -23.50 -0.95
C LYS A 405 25.77 -23.35 0.18
N HIS A 406 26.71 -24.28 0.28
CA HIS A 406 27.77 -24.23 1.29
C HIS A 406 28.64 -22.96 1.15
N ARG A 407 29.12 -22.66 -0.06
CA ARG A 407 29.98 -21.48 -0.30
C ARG A 407 29.26 -20.17 -0.04
N LEU A 408 27.99 -20.07 -0.44
CA LEU A 408 27.15 -18.88 -0.18
C LEU A 408 26.96 -18.61 1.32
N VAL A 409 26.65 -19.64 2.10
CA VAL A 409 26.38 -19.49 3.52
C VAL A 409 27.68 -19.29 4.32
N ASN A 410 28.68 -20.14 4.09
CA ASN A 410 29.86 -20.20 4.96
C ASN A 410 31.00 -19.27 4.54
N GLU A 411 31.18 -19.00 3.24
CA GLU A 411 32.27 -18.14 2.76
C GLU A 411 31.79 -16.71 2.46
N LEU A 412 30.63 -16.58 1.83
CA LEU A 412 30.02 -15.28 1.55
C LEU A 412 29.24 -14.73 2.76
N GLY A 413 28.82 -15.59 3.70
CA GLY A 413 28.11 -15.18 4.90
C GLY A 413 26.69 -14.71 4.63
N ARG A 414 26.05 -15.24 3.58
CA ARG A 414 24.75 -14.77 3.08
C ARG A 414 23.67 -15.80 3.33
N GLY A 415 22.51 -15.32 3.80
CA GLY A 415 21.30 -16.12 3.82
C GLY A 415 20.91 -16.54 2.40
N ILE A 416 20.40 -17.76 2.27
CA ILE A 416 19.89 -18.31 1.02
C ILE A 416 18.47 -18.83 1.22
N THR A 417 17.66 -18.71 0.18
CA THR A 417 16.37 -19.38 0.04
C THR A 417 16.49 -20.37 -1.10
N VAL A 418 15.98 -21.59 -0.92
CA VAL A 418 16.00 -22.63 -1.96
C VAL A 418 14.59 -22.84 -2.47
N TYR A 419 14.37 -22.57 -3.76
CA TYR A 419 13.16 -22.98 -4.45
C TYR A 419 13.38 -24.37 -5.05
N LYS A 420 12.47 -25.30 -4.75
CA LYS A 420 12.44 -26.60 -5.41
C LYS A 420 11.78 -26.42 -6.78
N GLY A 421 12.48 -26.83 -7.83
CA GLY A 421 11.99 -26.75 -9.19
C GLY A 421 12.55 -27.86 -10.07
N GLU A 422 12.10 -27.89 -11.31
CA GLU A 422 12.52 -28.86 -12.31
C GLU A 422 13.23 -28.10 -13.43
N ARG A 423 14.34 -28.64 -13.95
CA ARG A 423 14.98 -28.04 -15.13
C ARG A 423 14.09 -28.27 -16.35
N GLY A 424 13.75 -27.20 -17.05
CA GLY A 424 13.09 -27.32 -18.35
C GLY A 424 13.97 -27.97 -19.42
N TYR A 425 13.37 -28.26 -20.56
CA TYR A 425 14.02 -28.92 -21.68
C TYR A 425 15.21 -28.11 -22.22
N LEU A 426 16.37 -28.76 -22.32
CA LEU A 426 17.54 -28.19 -23.00
C LEU A 426 17.45 -28.45 -24.51
N PRO A 427 17.99 -27.56 -25.36
CA PRO A 427 18.10 -27.82 -26.79
C PRO A 427 18.79 -29.17 -27.07
N GLY A 428 18.11 -30.08 -27.76
CA GLY A 428 18.60 -31.43 -28.06
C GLY A 428 18.40 -32.47 -26.96
N LYS A 429 17.77 -32.13 -25.82
CA LYS A 429 17.39 -33.04 -24.73
C LYS A 429 16.01 -32.69 -24.20
N PHE A 430 14.97 -33.05 -24.98
CA PHE A 430 13.57 -32.79 -24.65
C PHE A 430 12.92 -33.90 -23.79
N GLU A 431 13.64 -34.96 -23.41
CA GLU A 431 13.05 -36.06 -22.62
C GLU A 431 13.70 -36.20 -21.24
N VAL A 432 14.66 -35.35 -20.91
CA VAL A 432 15.36 -35.38 -19.63
C VAL A 432 14.86 -34.22 -18.80
N HIS A 433 14.17 -34.55 -17.71
CA HIS A 433 13.89 -33.62 -16.63
C HIS A 433 14.65 -34.07 -15.39
N ASP A 434 15.37 -33.13 -14.80
CA ASP A 434 16.09 -33.34 -13.55
C ASP A 434 15.59 -32.34 -12.52
N ASP A 435 15.31 -32.83 -11.31
CA ASP A 435 15.08 -31.98 -10.14
C ASP A 435 16.27 -31.03 -9.96
N CYS A 436 15.99 -29.75 -9.68
CA CYS A 436 17.03 -28.79 -9.39
C CYS A 436 16.65 -27.84 -8.25
N ASP A 437 17.66 -27.54 -7.43
CA ASP A 437 17.59 -26.50 -6.43
C ASP A 437 17.93 -25.16 -7.08
N ILE A 438 16.96 -24.24 -7.09
CA ILE A 438 17.15 -22.85 -7.51
C ILE A 438 17.50 -22.05 -6.26
N ILE A 439 18.73 -21.55 -6.19
CA ILE A 439 19.24 -20.85 -5.02
C ILE A 439 19.03 -19.35 -5.20
N PHE A 440 18.36 -18.73 -4.25
CA PHE A 440 18.16 -17.28 -4.21
C PHE A 440 18.89 -16.67 -3.03
N THR A 441 19.60 -15.57 -3.27
CA THR A 441 20.28 -14.81 -2.22
C THR A 441 20.18 -13.32 -2.49
N ILE A 442 20.34 -12.52 -1.43
CA ILE A 442 20.32 -11.08 -1.49
C ILE A 442 21.70 -10.57 -1.13
N ILE A 443 22.31 -9.84 -2.06
CA ILE A 443 23.64 -9.27 -1.90
C ILE A 443 23.63 -7.78 -2.25
N THR A 444 24.67 -7.07 -1.82
CA THR A 444 24.87 -5.68 -2.23
C THR A 444 25.53 -5.61 -3.61
N ARG A 445 25.40 -4.46 -4.29
CA ARG A 445 26.07 -4.21 -5.58
C ARG A 445 27.59 -4.46 -5.53
N LEU A 446 28.24 -4.15 -4.40
CA LEU A 446 29.68 -4.33 -4.21
C LEU A 446 30.08 -5.82 -4.12
N GLU A 447 29.17 -6.67 -3.66
CA GLU A 447 29.41 -8.12 -3.49
C GLU A 447 29.17 -8.93 -4.76
N MET A 448 28.52 -8.33 -5.77
CA MET A 448 28.18 -9.00 -7.03
C MET A 448 29.40 -9.61 -7.72
N ARG A 449 30.52 -8.88 -7.73
CA ARG A 449 31.76 -9.36 -8.34
C ARG A 449 32.29 -10.60 -7.61
N LYS A 450 32.28 -10.59 -6.28
CA LYS A 450 32.73 -11.72 -5.45
C LYS A 450 31.83 -12.94 -5.65
N LEU A 451 30.51 -12.73 -5.67
CA LEU A 451 29.54 -13.79 -5.94
C LEU A 451 29.75 -14.42 -7.32
N LYS A 452 29.86 -13.59 -8.38
CA LYS A 452 30.05 -14.07 -9.75
C LYS A 452 31.30 -14.95 -9.88
N ASN A 453 32.43 -14.51 -9.32
CA ASN A 453 33.67 -15.30 -9.34
C ASN A 453 33.50 -16.64 -8.62
N MET A 454 32.88 -16.63 -7.44
CA MET A 454 32.62 -17.84 -6.66
C MET A 454 31.70 -18.82 -7.40
N VAL A 455 30.66 -18.31 -8.08
CA VAL A 455 29.76 -19.16 -8.89
C VAL A 455 30.51 -19.78 -10.06
N THR A 456 31.29 -18.99 -10.81
CA THR A 456 32.06 -19.49 -11.96
C THR A 456 33.13 -20.51 -11.57
N GLU A 457 33.75 -20.38 -10.39
CA GLU A 457 34.67 -21.37 -9.85
C GLU A 457 33.98 -22.71 -9.53
N VAL A 458 32.80 -22.68 -8.91
CA VAL A 458 32.07 -23.91 -8.55
C VAL A 458 31.51 -24.57 -9.80
N ASP A 459 30.77 -23.80 -10.61
CA ASP A 459 30.10 -24.30 -11.81
C ASP A 459 30.13 -23.23 -12.92
N PRO A 460 31.05 -23.36 -13.90
CA PRO A 460 31.12 -22.48 -15.06
C PRO A 460 29.85 -22.48 -15.92
N ASN A 461 29.02 -23.54 -15.82
CA ASN A 461 27.77 -23.68 -16.57
C ASN A 461 26.54 -23.23 -15.77
N ALA A 462 26.72 -22.66 -14.58
CA ALA A 462 25.62 -22.16 -13.78
C ALA A 462 24.91 -20.98 -14.47
N PHE A 463 23.58 -21.01 -14.46
CA PHE A 463 22.77 -19.89 -14.92
C PHE A 463 22.51 -18.94 -13.74
N VAL A 464 22.92 -17.69 -13.90
CA VAL A 464 22.78 -16.66 -12.87
C VAL A 464 22.09 -15.45 -13.46
N PHE A 465 21.04 -14.98 -12.79
CA PHE A 465 20.43 -13.71 -13.12
C PHE A 465 20.18 -12.88 -11.86
N ALA A 466 20.15 -11.57 -12.06
CA ALA A 466 20.04 -10.59 -10.99
C ALA A 466 18.83 -9.70 -11.23
N SER A 467 18.07 -9.42 -10.17
CA SER A 467 16.98 -8.46 -10.16
C SER A 467 17.29 -7.37 -9.13
N THR A 468 16.99 -6.12 -9.46
CA THR A 468 17.04 -5.04 -8.49
C THR A 468 15.94 -5.27 -7.47
N ILE A 469 16.30 -5.36 -6.20
CA ILE A 469 15.31 -5.39 -5.13
C ILE A 469 15.18 -3.96 -4.58
N LYS A 470 13.96 -3.41 -4.67
CA LYS A 470 13.67 -2.08 -4.15
C LYS A 470 13.73 -2.03 -2.62
N GLU A 471 13.17 -3.03 -1.95
CA GLU A 471 13.16 -3.13 -0.49
C GLU A 471 13.32 -4.57 -0.02
N THR A 472 14.02 -4.76 1.09
CA THR A 472 14.17 -6.05 1.78
C THR A 472 14.01 -5.84 3.27
N SER A 473 13.31 -6.75 3.97
CA SER A 473 13.11 -6.68 5.42
C SER A 473 13.22 -8.07 6.05
N GLY A 474 13.87 -8.17 7.21
CA GLY A 474 14.18 -9.44 7.87
C GLY A 474 15.37 -10.20 7.24
N GLY A 475 15.59 -11.44 7.68
CA GLY A 475 16.65 -12.32 7.14
C GLY A 475 18.10 -11.96 7.53
N ILE A 476 19.06 -12.80 7.14
CA ILE A 476 20.50 -12.56 7.35
C ILE A 476 21.05 -11.78 6.14
N ILE A 477 20.83 -10.46 6.17
CA ILE A 477 21.22 -9.53 5.10
C ILE A 477 22.56 -8.82 5.42
N LYS A 478 23.04 -8.87 6.66
CA LYS A 478 24.39 -8.39 7.04
C LYS A 478 25.11 -9.46 7.86
N ARG A 479 26.42 -9.55 7.66
CA ARG A 479 27.30 -10.36 8.50
C ARG A 479 27.22 -9.79 9.92
N ARG A 480 26.59 -10.51 10.85
CA ARG A 480 26.68 -10.17 12.28
C ARG A 480 28.16 -10.30 12.64
N HIS A 481 28.83 -9.20 12.93
CA HIS A 481 30.09 -9.28 13.65
C HIS A 481 29.76 -9.89 15.01
N LEU A 482 30.18 -11.13 15.20
CA LEU A 482 30.23 -11.76 16.51
C LEU A 482 31.25 -10.95 17.32
N HIS A 483 30.77 -10.26 18.35
CA HIS A 483 31.61 -9.77 19.44
C HIS A 483 31.78 -10.87 20.47
#